data_AF-A0A816ER50-F1
#
_entry.id   AF-A0A816ER50-F1
#
_cell.length_a   1.000
_cell.length_b   1.000
_cell.length_c   1.000
_cell.angle_alpha   90.00
_cell.angle_beta   90.00
_cell.angle_gamma   90.00
#
_symmetry.space_group_name_H-M   'P 1'
#
loop_
_entity.id
_entity.type
_entity.pdbx_description
1 polymer ?
#
loop_
_entity_poly.entity_id
_entity_poly.type
_entity_poly.pdbx_seq_one_letter_code
_entity_poly.pdbx_strand_id
1 'polypeptide(L)'
;MMKHIEHRVPILYGPQIPRRDREDTQERYCRAILTLFVPWRTVFDLCDVNQKWEDALSSRQHHISGHSQNIIYNIQILHECKKDRHEHLVKVITEAQVENDTIEPELFPKNQSSYDEYDDTSDTEDLLELLGNLNDSTTVAMNSMK
;
A
#
# COMPACT_ATOMS: atom_id res chain seq x y z
N MET A 1 38.13 2.22 11.80
CA MET A 1 37.58 0.86 11.96
C MET A 1 36.13 1.03 12.41
N MET A 2 35.15 0.97 11.51
CA MET A 2 33.76 1.33 11.84
C MET A 2 33.09 0.20 12.64
N LYS A 3 32.79 0.49 13.91
CA LYS A 3 32.00 -0.36 14.81
C LYS A 3 30.52 -0.16 14.48
N HIS A 4 29.91 -1.09 13.75
CA HIS A 4 28.45 -1.20 13.67
C HIS A 4 28.06 -2.59 14.16
N ILE A 5 27.90 -2.73 15.48
CA ILE A 5 27.45 -3.98 16.15
C ILE A 5 25.95 -3.91 16.47
N GLU A 6 25.28 -2.80 16.16
CA GLU A 6 23.84 -2.66 16.39
C GLU A 6 23.05 -2.97 15.11
N HIS A 7 22.11 -3.90 15.20
CA HIS A 7 21.12 -4.12 14.15
C HIS A 7 20.25 -2.87 14.00
N ARG A 8 20.18 -2.34 12.78
CA ARG A 8 19.35 -1.18 12.44
C ARG A 8 18.33 -1.61 11.41
N VAL A 9 17.08 -1.23 11.62
CA VAL A 9 16.01 -1.43 10.65
C VAL A 9 15.79 -0.10 9.92
N PRO A 10 16.11 0.00 8.62
CA PRO A 10 15.84 1.21 7.86
C PRO A 10 14.33 1.40 7.71
N ILE A 11 13.86 2.61 7.96
CA ILE A 11 12.49 3.03 7.66
C ILE A 11 12.51 3.63 6.26
N LEU A 12 11.73 3.06 5.35
CA LEU A 12 11.53 3.62 4.02
C LEU A 12 10.49 4.73 4.11
N TYR A 13 10.90 5.94 3.72
CA TYR A 13 9.99 7.09 3.62
C TYR A 13 9.65 7.33 2.15
N GLY A 14 8.37 7.53 1.87
CA GLY A 14 7.86 7.81 0.53
C GLY A 14 6.74 6.85 0.11
N PRO A 15 6.38 6.85 -1.18
CA PRO A 15 5.30 6.03 -1.69
C PRO A 15 5.53 4.53 -1.47
N GLN A 16 4.44 3.79 -1.30
CA GLN A 16 4.50 2.34 -1.16
C GLN A 16 5.16 1.69 -2.39
N ILE A 17 5.92 0.61 -2.16
CA ILE A 17 6.50 -0.20 -3.23
C ILE A 17 5.34 -0.74 -4.11
N PRO A 18 5.34 -0.47 -5.43
CA PRO A 18 4.24 -0.88 -6.30
C PRO A 18 4.10 -2.39 -6.40
N ARG A 19 2.93 -2.86 -6.86
CA ARG A 19 2.72 -4.28 -7.12
C ARG A 19 3.33 -4.70 -8.44
N ARG A 20 3.57 -6.01 -8.60
CA ARG A 20 4.10 -6.57 -9.85
C ARG A 20 3.02 -6.99 -10.85
N ASP A 21 1.79 -7.19 -10.39
CA ASP A 21 0.71 -7.85 -11.13
C ASP A 21 -0.09 -6.90 -12.04
N ARG A 22 0.28 -5.63 -12.09
CA ARG A 22 -0.37 -4.63 -12.94
C ARG A 22 0.62 -4.01 -13.94
N GLU A 23 0.20 -3.91 -15.19
CA GLU A 23 1.03 -3.35 -16.28
C GLU A 23 1.36 -1.87 -16.03
N ASP A 24 0.39 -1.09 -15.55
CA ASP A 24 0.58 0.35 -15.26
C ASP A 24 1.58 0.61 -14.12
N THR A 25 1.84 -0.38 -13.28
CA THR A 25 2.79 -0.29 -12.15
C THR A 25 4.11 -1.00 -12.40
N GLN A 26 4.22 -1.78 -13.48
CA GLN A 26 5.33 -2.68 -13.74
C GLN A 26 6.67 -1.95 -13.80
N GLU A 27 6.74 -0.83 -14.51
CA GLU A 27 7.99 -0.06 -14.62
C GLU A 27 8.44 0.51 -13.27
N ARG A 28 7.50 1.07 -12.49
CA ARG A 28 7.78 1.58 -11.15
C ARG A 28 8.19 0.46 -10.19
N TYR A 29 7.55 -0.70 -10.29
CA TYR A 29 7.90 -1.90 -9.53
C TYR A 29 9.35 -2.31 -9.82
N CYS A 30 9.71 -2.51 -11.10
CA CYS A 30 11.05 -2.92 -11.48
C CYS A 30 12.12 -1.94 -10.99
N ARG A 31 11.88 -0.63 -11.15
CA ARG A 31 12.77 0.42 -10.64
C ARG A 31 12.91 0.39 -9.12
N ALA A 32 11.82 0.21 -8.38
CA ALA A 32 11.85 0.13 -6.92
C ALA A 32 12.64 -1.10 -6.43
N ILE A 33 12.41 -2.28 -7.03
CA ILE A 33 13.11 -3.50 -6.65
C ILE A 33 14.61 -3.41 -6.92
N LEU A 34 14.99 -2.92 -8.11
CA LEU A 34 16.39 -2.69 -8.45
C LEU A 34 17.07 -1.72 -7.46
N THR A 35 16.42 -0.61 -7.16
CA THR A 35 16.97 0.42 -6.27
C THR A 35 17.18 -0.08 -4.83
N LEU A 36 16.26 -0.91 -4.33
CA LEU A 36 16.28 -1.35 -2.93
C LEU A 36 17.07 -2.64 -2.70
N PHE A 37 17.15 -3.52 -3.68
CA PHE A 37 17.63 -4.89 -3.47
C PHE A 37 18.82 -5.31 -4.35
N VAL A 38 19.22 -4.50 -5.33
CA VAL A 38 20.48 -4.69 -6.05
C VAL A 38 21.53 -3.74 -5.46
N PRO A 39 22.79 -4.15 -5.27
CA PRO A 39 23.85 -3.21 -4.91
C PRO A 39 24.19 -2.27 -6.08
N TRP A 40 24.21 -0.96 -5.85
CA TRP A 40 24.55 0.03 -6.88
C TRP A 40 25.29 1.23 -6.28
N ARG A 41 26.01 1.95 -7.14
CA ARG A 41 26.65 3.24 -6.85
C ARG A 41 26.18 4.33 -7.81
N THR A 42 25.82 3.93 -9.02
CA THR A 42 25.30 4.80 -10.08
C THR A 42 24.05 4.17 -10.68
N VAL A 43 23.24 4.98 -11.36
CA VAL A 43 22.02 4.49 -12.02
C VAL A 43 22.32 3.44 -13.10
N PHE A 44 23.50 3.51 -13.73
CA PHE A 44 23.94 2.54 -14.75
C PHE A 44 24.19 1.14 -14.18
N ASP A 45 24.48 1.03 -12.87
CA ASP A 45 24.57 -0.29 -12.23
C ASP A 45 23.19 -0.98 -12.18
N LEU A 46 22.10 -0.21 -12.26
CA LEU A 46 20.73 -0.70 -12.22
C LEU A 46 20.12 -0.88 -13.60
N CYS A 47 20.31 0.06 -14.52
CA CYS A 47 19.69 0.06 -15.84
C CYS A 47 20.51 0.87 -16.84
N ASP A 48 20.78 0.28 -18.01
CA ASP A 48 21.46 0.97 -19.11
C ASP A 48 20.53 1.94 -19.85
N VAL A 49 21.10 2.93 -20.54
CA VAL A 49 20.36 4.04 -21.19
C VAL A 49 19.22 3.56 -22.11
N ASN A 50 19.42 2.45 -22.82
CA ASN A 50 18.47 1.91 -23.79
C ASN A 50 17.80 0.62 -23.31
N GLN A 51 17.95 0.27 -22.03
CA GLN A 51 17.40 -0.95 -21.45
C GLN A 51 16.05 -0.64 -20.79
N LYS A 52 15.07 -1.55 -20.95
CA LYS A 52 13.84 -1.47 -20.16
C LYS A 52 14.10 -1.95 -18.74
N TRP A 53 13.42 -1.36 -17.75
CA TRP A 53 13.57 -1.73 -16.35
C TRP A 53 13.25 -3.20 -16.06
N GLU A 54 12.33 -3.80 -16.81
CA GLU A 54 11.99 -5.23 -16.71
C GLU A 54 13.16 -6.14 -17.13
N ASP A 55 13.79 -5.85 -18.26
CA ASP A 55 14.98 -6.57 -18.74
C ASP A 55 16.15 -6.39 -17.77
N ALA A 56 16.28 -5.18 -17.22
CA ALA A 56 17.30 -4.84 -16.25
C ALA A 56 17.13 -5.63 -14.95
N LEU A 57 15.90 -5.76 -14.44
CA LEU A 57 15.59 -6.57 -13.27
C LEU A 57 15.88 -8.04 -13.52
N SER A 58 15.46 -8.56 -14.68
CA SER A 58 15.66 -9.96 -15.05
C SER A 58 17.15 -10.33 -15.12
N SER A 59 17.96 -9.48 -15.75
CA SER A 59 19.41 -9.70 -15.85
C SER A 59 20.14 -9.61 -14.49
N ARG A 60 19.63 -8.82 -13.54
CA ARG A 60 20.27 -8.56 -12.24
C ARG A 60 19.68 -9.37 -11.09
N GLN A 61 18.73 -10.26 -11.36
CA GLN A 61 18.05 -11.06 -10.35
C GLN A 61 19.01 -11.91 -9.49
N HIS A 62 20.13 -12.34 -10.07
CA HIS A 62 21.18 -13.10 -9.38
C HIS A 62 21.94 -12.29 -8.31
N HIS A 63 21.88 -10.95 -8.33
CA HIS A 63 22.43 -10.10 -7.27
C HIS A 63 21.50 -9.99 -6.05
N ILE A 64 20.23 -10.36 -6.19
CA ILE A 64 19.25 -10.29 -5.11
C ILE A 64 19.37 -11.54 -4.24
N SER A 65 19.68 -11.34 -2.96
CA SER A 65 19.82 -12.45 -2.00
C SER A 65 18.50 -13.21 -1.82
N GLY A 66 18.57 -14.49 -1.44
CA GLY A 66 17.36 -15.29 -1.17
C GLY A 66 16.48 -14.70 -0.06
N HIS A 67 17.09 -14.07 0.96
CA HIS A 67 16.33 -13.35 1.99
C HIS A 67 15.60 -12.14 1.41
N SER A 68 16.25 -11.36 0.55
CA SER A 68 15.65 -10.23 -0.15
C SER A 68 14.51 -10.67 -1.07
N GLN A 69 14.64 -11.82 -1.76
CA GLN A 69 13.56 -12.38 -2.58
C GLN A 69 12.31 -12.69 -1.75
N ASN A 70 12.47 -13.21 -0.53
CA ASN A 70 11.34 -13.42 0.39
C ASN A 70 10.67 -12.10 0.79
N ILE A 71 11.45 -11.03 1.02
CA ILE A 71 10.89 -9.70 1.30
C ILE A 71 10.09 -9.19 0.09
N ILE A 72 10.66 -9.29 -1.12
CA ILE A 72 9.99 -8.88 -2.36
C ILE A 72 8.69 -9.64 -2.57
N TYR A 73 8.69 -10.95 -2.29
CA TYR A 73 7.48 -11.77 -2.31
C TYR A 73 6.44 -11.30 -1.28
N ASN A 74 6.86 -11.06 -0.03
CA ASN A 74 5.96 -10.62 1.03
C ASN A 74 5.33 -9.24 0.76
N ILE A 75 6.05 -8.34 0.06
CA ILE A 75 5.47 -7.07 -0.40
C ILE A 75 4.27 -7.33 -1.31
N GLN A 76 4.37 -8.28 -2.23
CA GLN A 76 3.26 -8.65 -3.11
C GLN A 76 2.10 -9.26 -2.31
N ILE A 77 2.38 -10.17 -1.37
CA ILE A 77 1.35 -10.77 -0.51
C ILE A 77 0.62 -9.70 0.32
N LEU A 78 1.33 -8.71 0.87
CA LEU A 78 0.73 -7.62 1.63
C LEU A 78 -0.32 -6.86 0.80
N HIS A 79 -0.04 -6.65 -0.49
CA HIS A 79 -0.98 -6.02 -1.38
C HIS A 79 -2.21 -6.88 -1.71
N GLU A 80 -2.00 -8.18 -1.91
CA GLU A 80 -3.09 -9.14 -2.14
C GLU A 80 -4.03 -9.17 -0.93
N CYS A 81 -3.47 -9.24 0.28
CA CYS A 81 -4.27 -9.15 1.51
C CYS A 81 -4.98 -7.80 1.66
N LYS A 82 -4.35 -6.66 1.30
CA LYS A 82 -5.01 -5.34 1.32
C LYS A 82 -6.21 -5.32 0.38
N LYS A 83 -6.06 -5.90 -0.82
CA LYS A 83 -7.12 -6.00 -1.82
C LYS A 83 -8.28 -6.89 -1.35
N ASP A 84 -8.00 -8.11 -0.90
CA ASP A 84 -9.04 -9.06 -0.46
C ASP A 84 -9.86 -8.50 0.71
N ARG A 85 -9.17 -7.87 1.67
CA ARG A 85 -9.83 -7.17 2.78
C ARG A 85 -10.74 -6.05 2.27
N HIS A 86 -10.27 -5.23 1.33
CA HIS A 86 -11.06 -4.13 0.80
C HIS A 86 -12.30 -4.63 0.05
N GLU A 87 -12.15 -5.65 -0.81
CA GLU A 87 -13.28 -6.27 -1.51
C GLU A 87 -14.31 -6.86 -0.54
N HIS A 88 -13.84 -7.52 0.52
CA HIS A 88 -14.72 -8.04 1.57
C HIS A 88 -15.48 -6.93 2.30
N LEU A 89 -14.80 -5.84 2.68
CA LEU A 89 -15.43 -4.69 3.34
C LEU A 89 -16.50 -4.04 2.46
N VAL A 90 -16.20 -3.82 1.18
CA VAL A 90 -17.16 -3.26 0.21
C VAL A 90 -18.41 -4.14 0.11
N LYS A 91 -18.24 -5.46 0.07
CA LYS A 91 -19.35 -6.41 0.03
C LYS A 91 -20.23 -6.31 1.29
N VAL A 92 -19.63 -6.33 2.48
CA VAL A 92 -20.36 -6.22 3.76
C VAL A 92 -21.14 -4.91 3.83
N ILE A 93 -20.54 -3.80 3.39
CA ILE A 93 -21.20 -2.49 3.34
C ILE A 93 -22.38 -2.51 2.37
N THR A 94 -22.20 -3.11 1.19
CA THR A 94 -23.27 -3.21 0.18
C THR A 94 -24.44 -4.07 0.68
N GLU A 95 -24.17 -5.20 1.32
CA GLU A 95 -25.20 -6.08 1.91
C GLU A 95 -25.96 -5.37 3.04
N ALA A 96 -25.25 -4.65 3.92
CA ALA A 96 -25.86 -3.87 4.99
C ALA A 96 -26.73 -2.71 4.49
N GLN A 97 -26.44 -2.15 3.31
CA GLN A 97 -27.26 -1.14 2.65
C GLN A 97 -28.54 -1.74 2.05
N VAL A 98 -28.46 -2.93 1.44
CA VAL A 98 -29.64 -3.63 0.87
C VAL A 98 -30.62 -4.08 1.95
N GLU A 99 -30.15 -4.41 3.16
CA GLU A 99 -31.01 -4.82 4.27
C GLU A 99 -31.65 -3.62 5.02
N ASN A 100 -31.13 -2.39 4.87
CA ASN A 100 -31.54 -1.20 5.63
C ASN A 100 -32.25 -0.11 4.80
N ASP A 101 -33.16 -0.48 3.89
CA ASP A 101 -34.04 0.46 3.12
C ASP A 101 -34.99 1.34 4.00
N THR A 102 -34.64 1.63 5.26
CA THR A 102 -35.28 2.64 6.13
C THR A 102 -34.28 3.48 6.95
N ILE A 103 -32.97 3.44 6.67
CA ILE A 103 -31.98 4.25 7.42
C ILE A 103 -31.34 5.30 6.52
N GLU A 104 -31.33 6.55 7.01
CA GLU A 104 -31.04 7.77 6.27
C GLU A 104 -29.60 7.85 5.68
N PRO A 105 -29.45 8.55 4.54
CA PRO A 105 -28.30 8.47 3.64
C PRO A 105 -27.12 9.37 4.06
N GLU A 106 -26.76 9.41 5.35
CA GLU A 106 -25.65 10.26 5.85
C GLU A 106 -24.33 9.52 6.10
N LEU A 107 -24.27 8.20 5.90
CA LEU A 107 -23.04 7.40 6.10
C LEU A 107 -22.26 7.10 4.82
N PHE A 108 -22.54 7.78 3.71
CA PHE A 108 -21.77 7.60 2.48
C PHE A 108 -20.43 8.35 2.57
N PRO A 109 -19.27 7.66 2.52
CA PRO A 109 -18.03 8.34 2.17
C PRO A 109 -18.16 8.81 0.71
N LYS A 110 -17.98 10.12 0.48
CA LYS A 110 -18.25 10.81 -0.79
C LYS A 110 -17.32 10.43 -1.95
N ASN A 111 -16.51 9.38 -1.83
CA ASN A 111 -15.41 9.14 -2.75
C ASN A 111 -15.71 7.99 -3.71
N GLN A 112 -16.80 8.10 -4.48
CA GLN A 112 -16.85 7.48 -5.81
C GLN A 112 -16.16 8.43 -6.80
N SER A 113 -14.83 8.37 -6.86
CA SER A 113 -14.07 8.93 -7.97
C SER A 113 -12.77 8.16 -8.15
N SER A 114 -12.67 7.54 -9.32
CA SER A 114 -11.46 7.17 -10.04
C SER A 114 -10.44 6.27 -9.36
N TYR A 115 -10.30 5.07 -9.94
CA TYR A 115 -9.05 4.31 -9.92
C TYR A 115 -7.93 5.16 -10.54
N ASP A 116 -7.34 6.07 -9.76
CA ASP A 116 -6.01 6.67 -9.98
C ASP A 116 -5.82 7.80 -8.96
N GLU A 117 -5.31 7.50 -7.77
CA GLU A 117 -4.41 8.44 -7.09
C GLU A 117 -3.50 7.70 -6.10
N TYR A 118 -2.20 7.82 -6.36
CA TYR A 118 -1.14 7.39 -5.46
C TYR A 118 -0.95 8.47 -4.39
N ASP A 119 -1.75 8.44 -3.32
CA ASP A 119 -1.47 9.20 -2.12
C ASP A 119 -1.90 8.42 -0.86
N ASP A 120 -0.92 7.80 -0.20
CA ASP A 120 -1.11 6.98 1.02
C ASP A 120 -1.38 7.84 2.28
N THR A 121 -1.45 9.18 2.14
CA THR A 121 -1.80 10.07 3.25
C THR A 121 -3.31 10.34 3.39
N SER A 122 -4.11 10.19 2.32
CA SER A 122 -5.57 10.33 2.42
C SER A 122 -6.18 9.19 3.23
N ASP A 123 -5.78 7.95 2.95
CA ASP A 123 -6.36 6.74 3.57
C ASP A 123 -6.25 6.73 5.12
N THR A 124 -5.20 7.33 5.69
CA THR A 124 -4.96 7.33 7.14
C THR A 124 -5.65 8.47 7.86
N GLU A 125 -5.72 9.66 7.26
CA GLU A 125 -6.51 10.79 7.76
C GLU A 125 -8.02 10.50 7.66
N ASP A 126 -8.46 9.88 6.57
CA ASP A 126 -9.86 9.50 6.36
C ASP A 126 -10.31 8.41 7.37
N LEU A 127 -9.40 7.50 7.75
CA LEU A 127 -9.64 6.51 8.81
C LEU A 127 -9.68 7.14 10.21
N LEU A 128 -8.85 8.14 10.48
CA LEU A 128 -8.83 8.88 11.74
C LEU A 128 -10.10 9.73 11.90
N GLU A 129 -10.58 10.34 10.82
CA GLU A 129 -11.83 11.09 10.79
C GLU A 129 -13.04 10.17 11.02
N LEU A 130 -13.05 8.98 10.41
CA LEU A 130 -14.09 7.98 10.64
C LEU A 130 -14.14 7.50 12.10
N LEU A 131 -12.99 7.28 12.74
CA LEU A 131 -12.92 6.87 14.14
C LEU A 131 -13.29 8.00 15.11
N GLY A 132 -13.00 9.26 14.77
CA GLY A 132 -13.43 10.44 15.53
C GLY A 132 -14.97 10.55 15.58
N ASN A 133 -15.62 10.41 14.43
CA ASN A 133 -17.07 10.56 14.30
C ASN A 133 -17.87 9.45 15.02
N LEU A 134 -17.32 8.24 15.12
CA LEU A 134 -17.90 7.13 15.88
C LEU A 134 -17.87 7.38 17.39
N ASN A 135 -16.82 8.05 17.89
CA ASN A 135 -16.71 8.39 19.31
C ASN A 135 -17.71 9.47 19.71
N ASP A 136 -17.95 10.45 18.84
CA ASP A 136 -18.93 11.52 19.07
C ASP A 136 -20.37 10.99 19.02
N SER A 137 -20.66 10.07 18.08
CA SER A 137 -21.97 9.40 18.02
C SER A 137 -22.25 8.54 19.26
N THR A 138 -21.22 7.89 19.81
CA THR A 138 -21.34 7.09 21.03
C THR A 138 -21.56 7.96 22.27
N THR A 139 -20.91 9.13 22.35
CA THR A 139 -21.09 10.06 23.48
C THR A 139 -22.45 10.78 23.46
N VAL A 140 -22.99 11.10 22.28
CA VAL A 140 -24.33 11.68 22.14
C VAL A 140 -25.41 10.65 22.50
N ALA A 141 -25.29 9.40 22.04
CA ALA A 141 -26.21 8.32 22.41
C ALA A 141 -26.22 8.04 23.93
N MET A 142 -25.07 8.15 24.60
CA MET A 142 -24.97 7.99 26.06
C MET A 142 -25.57 9.16 26.87
N ASN A 143 -25.56 10.38 26.33
CA ASN A 143 -26.12 11.55 27.00
C ASN A 143 -27.64 11.71 26.82
N SER A 144 -28.23 11.11 25.78
CA SER A 144 -29.69 11.07 25.56
C SER A 144 -30.41 9.95 26.33
N MET A 145 -29.68 9.06 27.02
CA MET A 145 -30.21 8.01 27.90
C MET A 145 -30.25 8.40 29.40
N LYS A 146 -30.07 9.68 29.73
CA LYS A 146 -30.17 10.22 31.10
C LYS A 146 -31.41 11.09 31.30
#